data_AF-A0A349W8G9-F1
#
_entry.id   AF-A0A349W8G9-F1
#
_cell.length_a   1.000
_cell.length_b   1.000
_cell.length_c   1.000
_cell.angle_alpha   90.00
_cell.angle_beta   90.00
_cell.angle_gamma   90.00
#
_symmetry.space_group_name_H-M   'P 1'
#
loop_
_entity.id
_entity.type
_entity.pdbx_description
1 polymer ?
#
loop_
_entity_poly.entity_id
_entity_poly.type
_entity_poly.pdbx_seq_one_letter_code
_entity_poly.pdbx_strand_id
1 'polypeptide(L)' 'MQFADRLNNVETSAIRELFKLLGKPGIISFAGGFPDSAMFDVDGIRAAVDQALTEEAGAALQYGATEGYQPLREQLSAFM' A
#
# COMPACT_ATOMS: atom_id res chain seq x y z
N MET A 1 9.81 34.03 -2.45
CA MET A 1 8.75 33.23 -1.81
C MET A 1 9.28 32.77 -0.47
N GLN A 2 8.48 32.87 0.58
CA GLN A 2 8.84 32.38 1.91
C GLN A 2 8.07 31.07 2.13
N PHE A 3 8.80 29.99 2.41
CA PHE A 3 8.20 28.69 2.71
C PHE A 3 7.75 28.63 4.18
N ALA A 4 6.81 27.74 4.49
CA ALA A 4 6.39 27.50 5.87
C ALA A 4 7.50 26.80 6.67
N ASP A 5 7.70 27.18 7.93
CA ASP A 5 8.81 26.69 8.78
C ASP A 5 8.87 25.16 8.92
N ARG A 6 7.71 24.48 8.90
CA ARG A 6 7.65 23.01 8.95
C ARG A 6 8.39 22.32 7.80
N LEU A 7 8.58 23.01 6.68
CA LEU A 7 9.30 22.47 5.53
C LEU A 7 10.80 22.35 5.77
N ASN A 8 11.35 23.02 6.79
CA ASN A 8 12.76 22.85 7.17
C ASN A 8 13.09 21.44 7.68
N ASN A 9 12.07 20.67 8.10
CA ASN A 9 12.22 19.32 8.63
C ASN A 9 11.83 18.23 7.62
N VAL A 10 11.55 18.59 6.37
CA VAL A 10 11.20 17.63 5.32
C VAL A 10 12.47 17.14 4.64
N GLU A 11 12.86 15.90 4.92
CA GLU A 11 14.02 15.25 4.29
C GLU A 11 13.59 14.18 3.27
N THR A 12 14.49 13.88 2.33
CA THR A 12 14.30 12.77 1.41
C THR A 12 14.63 11.46 2.09
N SER A 13 13.88 10.40 1.77
CA SER A 13 14.15 9.07 2.28
C SER A 13 15.33 8.44 1.54
N ALA A 14 16.42 8.15 2.23
CA ALA A 14 17.57 7.43 1.68
C ALA A 14 17.17 6.06 1.08
N ILE A 15 16.15 5.40 1.66
CA ILE A 15 15.58 4.15 1.15
C ILE A 15 14.98 4.35 -0.26
N ARG A 16 14.27 5.47 -0.50
CA ARG A 16 13.72 5.76 -1.85
C ARG A 16 14.80 6.03 -2.88
N GLU A 17 15.95 6.57 -2.51
CA GLU A 17 17.08 6.75 -3.44
C GLU A 17 17.69 5.41 -3.85
N LEU A 18 17.84 4.48 -2.89
CA LEU A 18 18.26 3.10 -3.17
C LEU A 18 17.26 2.38 -4.09
N PHE A 19 15.97 2.69 -4.00
CA PHE A 19 14.95 2.07 -4.86
C PHE A 19 15.13 2.39 -6.34
N LYS A 20 15.74 3.52 -6.70
CA LYS A 20 16.05 3.84 -8.11
C LYS A 20 17.05 2.85 -8.74
N LEU A 21 17.73 2.07 -7.92
CA LEU A 21 18.68 1.04 -8.35
C LEU A 21 18.04 -0.35 -8.41
N LEU A 22 16.87 -0.55 -7.80
CA LEU A 22 16.14 -1.82 -7.87
C LEU A 22 15.67 -2.08 -9.30
N GLY A 23 15.80 -3.32 -9.74
CA GLY A 23 15.42 -3.73 -11.09
C GLY A 23 16.39 -3.30 -12.19
N LYS A 24 17.46 -2.56 -11.88
CA LYS A 24 18.53 -2.32 -12.85
C LYS A 24 19.25 -3.65 -13.18
N PRO A 25 19.35 -4.04 -14.47
CA PRO A 25 20.08 -5.24 -14.85
C PRO A 25 21.51 -5.24 -14.29
N GLY A 26 21.92 -6.38 -13.74
CA GLY A 26 23.26 -6.55 -13.16
C GLY A 26 23.40 -6.16 -11.67
N ILE A 27 22.35 -5.65 -11.03
CA ILE A 27 22.34 -5.35 -9.59
C ILE A 27 21.67 -6.48 -8.82
N ILE A 28 22.36 -7.05 -7.84
CA ILE A 28 21.79 -7.92 -6.81
C ILE A 28 21.52 -7.06 -5.57
N SER A 29 20.25 -6.91 -5.19
CA SER A 29 19.86 -6.03 -4.09
C SER A 29 19.44 -6.83 -2.86
N PHE A 30 20.14 -6.59 -1.74
CA PHE A 30 19.71 -6.99 -0.39
C PHE A 30 19.05 -5.83 0.37
N ALA A 31 18.88 -4.67 -0.28
CA ALA A 31 18.37 -3.46 0.35
C ALA A 31 16.84 -3.40 0.40
N GLY A 32 16.14 -4.22 -0.40
CA GLY A 32 14.70 -4.19 -0.51
C GLY A 32 14.01 -4.97 0.59
N GLY A 33 13.11 -4.34 1.34
CA GLY A 33 12.18 -4.99 2.27
C GLY A 33 10.87 -5.41 1.61
N PHE A 34 10.91 -5.78 0.32
CA PHE A 34 9.71 -6.14 -0.44
C PHE A 34 9.39 -7.62 -0.25
N PRO A 35 8.11 -7.98 -0.09
CA PRO A 35 7.68 -9.35 -0.29
C PRO A 35 8.04 -9.82 -1.71
N ASP A 36 8.34 -11.11 -1.86
CA ASP A 36 8.49 -11.72 -3.17
C ASP A 36 7.15 -11.64 -3.93
N SER A 37 7.16 -11.02 -5.12
CA SER A 37 5.95 -10.87 -5.94
C SER A 37 5.37 -12.20 -6.40
N ALA A 38 6.18 -13.27 -6.47
CA ALA A 38 5.68 -14.61 -6.79
C ALA A 38 4.81 -15.19 -5.68
N MET A 39 4.86 -14.63 -4.46
CA MET A 39 4.06 -15.06 -3.31
C MET A 39 2.72 -14.31 -3.20
N PHE A 40 2.41 -13.39 -4.11
CA PHE A 40 1.11 -12.73 -4.11
C PHE A 40 0.01 -13.69 -4.59
N ASP A 41 -1.06 -13.80 -3.82
CA ASP A 41 -2.26 -14.56 -4.19
C ASP A 41 -3.10 -13.78 -5.21
N VAL A 42 -2.65 -13.78 -6.47
CA VAL A 42 -3.28 -13.04 -7.55
C VAL A 42 -4.73 -13.47 -7.78
N ASP A 43 -5.00 -14.77 -7.64
CA ASP A 43 -6.33 -15.33 -7.90
C ASP A 43 -7.30 -15.01 -6.75
N GLY A 44 -6.85 -15.11 -5.50
CA GLY A 44 -7.64 -14.70 -4.34
C GLY A 44 -7.94 -13.20 -4.35
N ILE A 45 -6.97 -12.36 -4.69
CA ILE A 45 -7.19 -10.91 -4.84
C ILE A 45 -8.23 -10.63 -5.93
N ARG A 46 -8.15 -11.31 -7.08
CA ARG A 46 -9.13 -11.14 -8.17
C ARG A 46 -10.53 -11.50 -7.69
N ALA A 47 -10.69 -12.67 -7.06
CA ALA A 47 -11.98 -13.12 -6.55
C ALA A 47 -12.56 -12.15 -5.50
N ALA A 48 -11.73 -11.64 -4.59
CA ALA A 48 -12.16 -10.68 -3.57
C ALA A 48 -12.62 -9.35 -4.19
N VAL A 49 -11.90 -8.84 -5.21
CA VAL A 49 -12.30 -7.63 -5.93
C VAL A 49 -13.61 -7.84 -6.67
N ASP A 50 -13.76 -8.95 -7.39
CA ASP A 50 -14.98 -9.27 -8.13
C ASP A 50 -16.18 -9.38 -7.19
N GLN A 51 -16.01 -10.00 -6.02
CA GLN A 51 -17.05 -10.08 -5.01
C GLN A 51 -17.43 -8.69 -4.46
N ALA A 52 -16.45 -7.89 -4.06
CA ALA A 52 -16.70 -6.54 -3.52
C ALA A 52 -17.44 -5.64 -4.53
N LEU A 53 -17.08 -5.73 -5.81
CA LEU A 53 -17.73 -4.98 -6.88
C LEU A 53 -19.10 -5.55 -7.27
N THR A 54 -19.36 -6.83 -7.02
CA THR A 54 -20.67 -7.45 -7.29
C THR A 54 -21.67 -7.17 -6.17
N GLU A 55 -21.24 -7.28 -4.91
CA GLU A 55 -22.10 -7.22 -3.74
C GLU A 55 -22.23 -5.81 -3.17
N GLU A 56 -21.15 -5.03 -3.15
CA GLU A 56 -21.07 -3.74 -2.44
C GLU A 56 -20.45 -2.62 -3.30
N ALA A 57 -20.68 -2.63 -4.62
CA ALA A 57 -20.06 -1.69 -5.58
C ALA A 57 -20.09 -0.21 -5.14
N GLY A 58 -21.23 0.23 -4.59
CA GLY A 58 -21.41 1.60 -4.12
C GLY A 58 -20.48 1.94 -2.96
N ALA A 59 -20.35 1.05 -1.97
CA ALA A 59 -19.45 1.25 -0.84
C ALA A 59 -17.97 1.14 -1.27
N ALA A 60 -17.66 0.26 -2.22
CA ALA A 60 -16.30 0.08 -2.74
C ALA A 60 -15.79 1.27 -3.57
N LEU A 61 -16.67 1.97 -4.27
CA LEU A 61 -16.30 3.04 -5.23
C LEU A 61 -16.61 4.46 -4.74
N GLN A 62 -17.34 4.63 -3.64
CA GLN A 62 -17.69 5.93 -3.08
C GLN A 62 -16.76 6.35 -1.95
N TYR A 63 -16.74 7.65 -1.63
CA TYR A 63 -16.17 8.15 -0.38
C TYR A 63 -16.69 7.38 0.84
N GLY A 64 -15.75 6.99 1.69
CA GLY A 64 -16.02 6.31 2.96
C GLY A 64 -15.71 7.20 4.17
N ALA A 65 -16.03 6.67 5.35
CA ALA A 65 -15.67 7.28 6.62
C ALA A 65 -14.14 7.32 6.81
N THR A 66 -13.63 8.37 7.46
CA THR A 66 -12.19 8.54 7.74
C THR A 66 -11.64 7.38 8.58
N GLU A 67 -12.47 6.79 9.43
CA GLU A 67 -12.16 5.66 10.29
C GLU A 67 -11.87 4.36 9.52
N GLY A 68 -12.32 4.25 8.27
CA GLY A 68 -12.12 3.07 7.40
C GLY A 68 -13.31 2.10 7.36
N TYR A 69 -13.15 1.00 6.61
CA TYR A 69 -14.19 -0.01 6.41
C TYR A 69 -14.42 -0.84 7.69
N GLN A 70 -15.61 -0.74 8.27
CA GLN A 70 -15.93 -1.32 9.58
C GLN A 70 -15.71 -2.84 9.66
N PRO A 71 -16.15 -3.66 8.68
CA PRO A 71 -15.91 -5.11 8.74
C PRO A 71 -14.43 -5.48 8.76
N LEU A 72 -13.57 -4.73 8.06
CA LEU A 72 -12.11 -4.94 8.12
C LEU A 72 -11.56 -4.65 9.53
N ARG A 73 -12.03 -3.58 10.18
CA ARG A 73 -11.59 -3.23 11.54
C ARG A 73 -11.98 -4.30 12.56
N GLU A 74 -13.17 -4.87 12.42
CA GLU A 74 -13.65 -5.96 13.28
C GLU A 74 -12.84 -7.24 13.07
N GLN A 75 -12.54 -7.59 11.81
CA GLN A 75 -11.69 -8.75 11.51
C GLN A 75 -10.26 -8.58 12.06
N LEU A 76 -9.65 -7.40 11.89
CA LEU A 76 -8.33 -7.10 12.46
C LEU A 76 -8.35 -7.18 13.99
N SER A 77 -9.39 -6.63 14.62
CA SER A 77 -9.57 -6.70 16.07
C SER A 77 -9.72 -8.13 16.59
N ALA A 78 -10.29 -9.04 15.81
CA ALA A 78 -10.45 -10.44 16.19
C ALA A 78 -9.19 -11.29 15.90
N PHE A 79 -8.35 -10.84 14.95
CA PHE A 79 -7.12 -11.53 14.57
C PHE A 79 -5.95 -11.27 15.54
N MET A 80 -5.90 -10.07 16.12
CA MET A 80 -4.88 -9.65 17.09
C MET A 80 -5.15 -10.20 18.50
#